data_AF-A0A7W6F3P2-F1
#
_entry.id   AF-A0A7W6F3P2-F1
#
_cell.length_a   1.000
_cell.length_b   1.000
_cell.length_c   1.000
_cell.angle_alpha   90.00
_cell.angle_beta   90.00
_cell.angle_gamma   90.00
#
_symmetry.space_group_name_H-M   'P 1'
#
loop_
_entity.id
_entity.type
_entity.pdbx_description
1 polymer ?
#
loop_
_entity_poly.entity_id
_entity_poly.type
_entity_poly.pdbx_seq_one_letter_code
_entity_poly.pdbx_strand_id
1 'polypeptide(L)'
;MAVRSMTWRQGLALRCLGVGLCVLAWRAIAHLIVMAGHGGRAGLLSYALATTGFFCASLGSALAILGGHMFDEVEVSARWRRL
;
A
#
# COMPACT_ATOMS: atom_id res chain seq x y z
N MET A 1 -23.19 18.57 12.05
CA MET A 1 -22.55 17.74 10.99
C MET A 1 -22.04 16.49 11.69
N ALA A 2 -22.55 15.32 11.30
CA ALA A 2 -22.28 14.07 12.02
C ALA A 2 -20.83 13.65 11.76
N VAL A 3 -20.02 13.65 12.82
CA VAL A 3 -18.68 13.07 12.86
C VAL A 3 -18.79 11.60 12.50
N ARG A 4 -18.51 11.23 11.25
CA ARG A 4 -18.39 9.82 10.88
C ARG A 4 -17.02 9.36 11.31
N SER A 5 -16.84 9.18 12.62
CA SER A 5 -15.64 8.56 13.17
C SER A 5 -15.53 7.17 12.55
N MET A 6 -14.56 6.99 11.67
CA MET A 6 -14.20 5.65 11.23
C MET A 6 -13.83 4.89 12.49
N THR A 7 -14.56 3.81 12.77
CA THR A 7 -14.35 3.08 14.02
C THR A 7 -12.89 2.62 14.07
N TRP A 8 -12.26 2.66 15.24
CA TRP A 8 -10.87 2.21 15.44
C TRP A 8 -10.56 0.87 14.72
N ARG A 9 -11.56 -0.01 14.64
CA ARG A 9 -11.52 -1.30 13.93
C ARG A 9 -11.29 -1.17 12.42
N GLN A 10 -11.86 -0.16 11.76
CA GLN A 10 -11.67 0.09 10.33
C GLN A 10 -10.26 0.63 10.03
N GLY A 11 -9.76 1.53 10.87
CA GLY A 11 -8.37 1.98 10.79
C GLY A 11 -7.37 0.83 11.01
N LEU A 12 -7.66 -0.05 11.99
CA LEU A 12 -6.87 -1.24 12.24
C LEU A 12 -6.92 -2.23 11.06
N ALA A 13 -8.10 -2.44 10.46
CA ALA A 13 -8.26 -3.31 9.29
C ALA A 13 -7.46 -2.80 8.08
N LEU A 14 -7.47 -1.48 7.83
CA LEU A 14 -6.68 -0.86 6.75
C LEU A 14 -5.18 -1.01 6.99
N ARG A 15 -4.71 -0.84 8.23
CA ARG A 15 -3.31 -1.10 8.58
C ARG A 15 -2.93 -2.57 8.41
N CYS A 16 -3.77 -3.49 8.85
CA CYS A 16 -3.55 -4.93 8.66
C CYS A 16 -3.50 -5.31 7.17
N LEU A 17 -4.36 -4.72 6.34
CA LEU A 17 -4.32 -4.89 4.88
C LEU A 17 -3.04 -4.31 4.28
N GLY A 18 -2.62 -3.12 4.73
CA GLY A 18 -1.36 -2.50 4.31
C GLY A 18 -0.14 -3.38 4.63
N VAL A 19 -0.06 -3.89 5.87
CA VAL A 19 0.98 -4.84 6.30
C VAL A 19 0.91 -6.13 5.47
N GLY A 20 -0.28 -6.66 5.22
CA GLY A 20 -0.47 -7.84 4.36
C GLY A 20 0.08 -7.64 2.95
N LEU A 21 -0.19 -6.48 2.33
CA LEU A 21 0.36 -6.11 1.03
C LEU A 21 1.88 -5.97 1.06
N CYS A 22 2.46 -5.39 2.12
CA CYS A 22 3.92 -5.33 2.28
C CYS A 22 4.56 -6.71 2.41
N VAL A 23 3.95 -7.64 3.15
CA VAL A 23 4.42 -9.03 3.24
C VAL A 23 4.36 -9.73 1.89
N LEU A 24 3.30 -9.49 1.11
CA LEU A 24 3.15 -10.05 -0.23
C LEU A 24 4.21 -9.50 -1.19
N ALA A 25 4.51 -8.20 -1.11
CA ALA A 25 5.59 -7.57 -1.85
C ALA A 25 6.96 -8.15 -1.48
N TRP A 26 7.23 -8.32 -0.19
CA TRP A 26 8.46 -8.95 0.30
C TRP A 26 8.63 -10.36 -0.29
N ARG A 27 7.56 -11.17 -0.31
CA ARG A 27 7.59 -12.50 -0.91
C ARG A 27 7.87 -12.46 -2.42
N ALA A 28 7.27 -11.52 -3.15
CA ALA A 28 7.52 -11.36 -4.58
C ALA A 28 8.99 -10.99 -4.87
N ILE A 29 9.56 -10.07 -4.09
CA ILE A 29 10.97 -9.68 -4.20
C ILE A 29 11.90 -10.85 -3.83
N ALA A 30 11.61 -11.57 -2.75
CA ALA A 30 12.39 -12.75 -2.36
C ALA A 30 12.38 -13.82 -3.47
N HIS A 31 11.22 -14.06 -4.10
CA HIS A 31 11.12 -14.98 -5.21
C HIS A 31 11.92 -14.53 -6.44
N LEU A 32 11.93 -13.21 -6.73
CA LEU A 32 12.78 -12.64 -7.78
C LEU A 32 14.27 -12.82 -7.49
N ILE A 33 14.71 -12.60 -6.24
CA ILE A 33 16.10 -12.78 -5.83
C ILE A 33 16.52 -14.24 -6.03
N VAL A 34 15.68 -15.19 -5.62
CA VAL A 34 15.93 -16.62 -5.82
C VAL A 34 16.02 -16.97 -7.32
N MET A 35 15.11 -16.45 -8.14
CA MET A 35 15.14 -16.66 -9.60
C MET A 35 16.39 -16.05 -10.25
N ALA A 36 16.82 -14.87 -9.82
CA ALA A 36 18.03 -14.21 -10.31
C ALA A 36 19.30 -15.00 -9.91
N GLY A 37 19.34 -15.56 -8.69
CA GLY A 37 20.46 -16.36 -8.20
C GLY A 37 20.68 -17.68 -8.95
N HIS A 38 19.63 -18.24 -9.56
CA HIS A 38 19.73 -19.47 -10.36
C HIS A 38 20.08 -19.20 -11.84
N GLY A 39 20.53 -17.99 -12.20
CA GLY A 39 20.87 -17.63 -13.58
C GLY A 39 19.64 -17.44 -14.48
N GLY A 40 18.45 -17.25 -13.90
CA GLY A 40 17.23 -16.99 -14.64
C GLY A 40 17.31 -15.67 -15.40
N ARG A 41 17.09 -15.71 -16.72
CA ARG A 41 17.01 -14.50 -17.55
C ARG A 41 15.76 -13.70 -17.18
N ALA A 42 15.87 -12.37 -17.19
CA ALA A 42 14.73 -11.48 -17.02
C ALA A 42 13.70 -11.73 -18.13
N GLY A 43 12.60 -12.38 -17.77
CA GLY A 43 11.48 -12.69 -18.66
C GLY A 43 10.22 -11.92 -18.26
N LEU A 44 9.13 -12.14 -19.01
CA LEU A 44 7.83 -11.50 -18.72
C LEU A 44 7.38 -11.74 -17.26
N LEU A 45 7.63 -12.94 -16.75
CA LEU A 45 7.25 -13.34 -15.40
C LEU A 45 8.05 -12.58 -14.32
N SER A 46 9.33 -12.31 -14.54
CA SER A 46 10.11 -11.49 -13.60
C SER A 46 9.67 -10.02 -13.61
N TYR A 47 9.32 -9.48 -14.77
CA TYR A 47 8.76 -8.13 -14.85
C TYR A 47 7.40 -8.05 -14.17
N ALA A 48 6.52 -9.03 -14.40
CA ALA A 48 5.23 -9.09 -13.72
C ALA A 48 5.39 -9.15 -12.19
N LEU A 49 6.27 -10.01 -11.67
CA LEU A 49 6.56 -10.06 -10.23
C LEU A 49 7.15 -8.75 -9.70
N ALA A 50 8.02 -8.09 -10.45
CA ALA A 50 8.64 -6.83 -10.03
C ALA A 50 7.60 -5.72 -9.95
N THR A 51 6.72 -5.62 -10.97
CA THR A 51 5.62 -4.67 -10.99
C THR A 51 4.63 -4.93 -9.85
N THR A 52 4.22 -6.19 -9.63
CA THR A 52 3.34 -6.54 -8.52
C THR A 52 4.00 -6.25 -7.16
N GLY A 53 5.27 -6.61 -6.98
CA GLY A 53 6.02 -6.31 -5.76
C GLY A 53 6.09 -4.82 -5.49
N PHE A 54 6.36 -4.01 -6.52
CA PHE A 54 6.39 -2.55 -6.41
C PHE A 54 5.02 -1.97 -6.04
N PHE A 55 3.95 -2.37 -6.73
CA PHE A 55 2.60 -1.89 -6.42
C PHE A 55 2.15 -2.29 -5.02
N CYS A 56 2.38 -3.53 -4.62
CA CYS A 56 2.05 -4.01 -3.27
C CYS A 56 2.87 -3.29 -2.20
N ALA A 57 4.15 -3.01 -2.42
CA ALA A 57 4.97 -2.26 -1.48
C ALA A 57 4.52 -0.80 -1.35
N SER A 58 4.22 -0.14 -2.47
CA SER A 58 3.78 1.26 -2.50
C SER A 58 2.39 1.43 -1.87
N LEU A 59 1.39 0.66 -2.33
CA LEU A 59 0.05 0.70 -1.75
C LEU A 59 0.05 0.21 -0.30
N GLY A 60 0.79 -0.86 0.00
CA GLY A 60 0.87 -1.42 1.34
C GLY A 60 1.46 -0.45 2.36
N SER A 61 2.56 0.23 2.01
CA SER A 61 3.16 1.25 2.88
C SER A 61 2.25 2.46 3.07
N ALA A 62 1.61 2.94 2.00
CA ALA A 62 0.63 4.02 2.08
C ALA A 62 -0.56 3.65 3.00
N LEU A 63 -1.12 2.44 2.86
CA LEU A 63 -2.22 1.95 3.70
C LEU A 63 -1.79 1.71 5.16
N ALA A 64 -0.58 1.21 5.39
CA ALA A 64 -0.06 0.96 6.73
C ALA A 64 0.20 2.27 7.50
N ILE A 65 0.69 3.32 6.82
CA ILE A 65 1.04 4.60 7.45
C ILE A 65 -0.16 5.56 7.44
N LEU A 66 -0.76 5.80 6.28
CA LEU A 66 -1.83 6.78 6.08
C LEU A 66 -3.25 6.19 6.15
N GLY A 67 -3.44 4.87 6.18
CA GLY A 67 -4.79 4.28 6.10
C GLY A 67 -5.76 4.75 7.18
N GLY A 68 -5.26 5.12 8.36
CA GLY A 68 -6.07 5.73 9.43
C GLY A 68 -6.47 7.19 9.18
N HIS A 69 -5.66 7.93 8.42
CA HIS A 69 -5.80 9.37 8.15
C HIS A 69 -6.31 9.68 6.74
N MET A 70 -6.47 8.67 5.88
CA MET A 70 -6.89 8.85 4.48
C MET A 70 -8.31 9.44 4.36
N PHE A 71 -9.11 9.27 5.40
CA PHE A 71 -10.46 9.80 5.50
C PHE A 71 -10.60 10.87 6.59
N ASP A 72 -9.47 11.34 7.14
CA ASP A 72 -9.52 12.48 8.04
C ASP A 72 -9.93 13.72 7.25
N GLU A 73 -10.79 14.53 7.87
CA GLU A 73 -11.23 15.77 7.28
C GLU A 73 -10.04 16.73 7.19
N VAL A 74 -9.57 16.97 5.98
CA VAL A 74 -8.54 17.96 5.73
C VAL A 74 -9.20 19.33 5.85
N GLU A 75 -8.82 20.08 6.89
CA GLU A 75 -9.36 21.42 7.09
C GLU A 75 -8.82 22.36 6.01
N VAL A 76 -9.60 22.52 4.94
CA VAL A 76 -9.22 23.38 3.82
C VAL A 76 -9.43 24.85 4.23
N SER A 77 -8.35 25.64 4.15
CA SER A 77 -8.40 27.07 4.42
C SER A 77 -9.49 27.77 3.61
N ALA A 78 -10.12 28.80 4.20
CA ALA A 78 -11.28 29.49 3.64
C ALA A 78 -11.06 30.05 2.21
N ARG A 79 -9.81 30.21 1.78
CA ARG A 79 -9.43 30.62 0.43
C ARG A 79 -9.83 29.61 -0.65
N TRP A 80 -9.76 28.31 -0.35
CA TRP A 80 -10.00 27.24 -1.32
C TRP A 80 -11.37 26.58 -1.20
N ARG A 81 -12.17 26.96 -0.18
CA ARG A 81 -13.53 26.45 0.04
C ARG A 81 -14.57 27.03 -0.94
N ARG A 82 -14.16 27.95 -1.82
CA ARG A 82 -15.04 28.71 -2.74
C ARG A 82 -14.87 28.34 -4.22
N LEU A 83 -13.95 27.43 -4.55
CA LEU A 83 -13.82 26.85 -5.88
C LEU A 83 -14.57 25.52 -5.93
#